data_AF-A0A3D4TNZ1-F1
#
_entry.id   AF-A0A3D4TNZ1-F1
#
_cell.length_a   1.000
_cell.length_b   1.000
_cell.length_c   1.000
_cell.angle_alpha   90.00
_cell.angle_beta   90.00
_cell.angle_gamma   90.00
#
_symmetry.space_group_name_H-M   'P 1'
#
loop_
_entity.id
_entity.type
_entity.pdbx_description
1 polymer ?
#
loop_
_entity_poly.entity_id
_entity_poly.type
_entity_poly.pdbx_seq_one_letter_code
_entity_poly.pdbx_strand_id
1 'polypeptide(L)'
;KENAADLVGGVRLQQTEGTLANVLLDLAQSGYMKASEDAAGHVLGGLKRIGNNHKPNIERANFAVLRTSDMPAMLVETAFISNPDEERRLMDPAYQRKVAGAVLDGVHTFFSRQPPPGTLYAARAQAEIDAAGTMAGGSK
;
A
#
# COMPACT_ATOMS: atom_id res chain seq x y z
N LYS A 1 3.48 -21.44 4.47
CA LYS A 1 4.93 -21.10 4.50
C LYS A 1 5.18 -19.67 4.98
N GLU A 2 4.26 -18.72 4.76
CA GLU A 2 4.45 -17.32 5.19
C GLU A 2 4.11 -17.03 6.66
N ASN A 3 3.15 -17.77 7.25
CA ASN A 3 2.82 -17.65 8.68
C ASN A 3 3.88 -18.30 9.60
N ALA A 4 4.99 -18.83 9.07
CA ALA A 4 5.99 -19.54 9.88
C ALA A 4 6.93 -18.58 10.65
N ALA A 5 7.00 -17.31 10.26
CA ALA A 5 7.81 -16.30 10.94
C ALA A 5 7.20 -15.84 12.29
N ASP A 6 5.92 -16.13 12.54
CA ASP A 6 5.17 -15.72 13.74
C ASP A 6 5.49 -16.50 15.01
N LEU A 7 6.22 -17.63 14.92
CA LEU A 7 6.53 -18.43 16.11
C LEU A 7 7.51 -17.75 17.09
N VAL A 8 8.10 -16.60 16.73
CA VAL A 8 9.18 -15.95 17.50
C VAL A 8 8.73 -14.69 18.25
N GLY A 9 7.58 -14.08 17.93
CA GLY A 9 7.18 -12.78 18.49
C GLY A 9 5.75 -12.77 19.00
N GLY A 10 5.57 -12.96 20.30
CA GLY A 10 4.25 -13.03 20.94
C GLY A 10 3.47 -11.71 21.03
N VAL A 11 2.19 -11.85 21.41
CA VAL A 11 1.45 -11.19 22.50
C VAL A 11 -0.05 -11.31 22.16
N ARG A 12 -0.84 -11.98 23.01
CA ARG A 12 -2.31 -11.98 22.91
C ARG A 12 -2.82 -10.66 23.48
N LEU A 13 -3.40 -9.82 22.63
CA LEU A 13 -4.12 -8.63 23.08
C LEU A 13 -5.33 -9.06 23.92
N GLN A 14 -5.35 -8.58 25.16
CA GLN A 14 -6.39 -8.86 26.14
C GLN A 14 -7.73 -8.34 25.64
N GLN A 15 -8.70 -9.24 25.66
CA GLN A 15 -10.07 -9.02 25.22
C GLN A 15 -10.85 -8.38 26.37
N THR A 16 -10.95 -7.05 26.40
CA THR A 16 -11.97 -6.34 27.19
C THR A 16 -12.01 -4.87 26.79
N GLU A 17 -13.05 -4.44 26.07
CA GLU A 17 -13.83 -3.21 26.36
C GLU A 17 -15.05 -3.09 25.42
N GLY A 18 -16.08 -2.36 25.86
CA GLY A 18 -17.49 -2.52 25.49
C GLY A 18 -17.87 -2.39 24.01
N THR A 19 -19.12 -2.73 23.67
CA THR A 19 -19.67 -2.80 22.30
C THR A 19 -19.29 -1.64 21.38
N LEU A 20 -19.21 -0.39 21.88
CA LEU A 20 -18.77 0.76 21.09
C LEU A 20 -17.29 0.67 20.69
N ALA A 21 -16.41 0.23 21.58
CA ALA A 21 -14.99 0.04 21.27
C ALA A 21 -14.81 -1.02 20.17
N ASN A 22 -15.58 -2.10 20.22
CA ASN A 22 -15.58 -3.13 19.17
C ASN A 22 -16.08 -2.57 17.82
N VAL A 23 -17.16 -1.77 17.81
CA VAL A 23 -17.65 -1.13 16.58
C VAL A 23 -16.62 -0.16 16.01
N LEU A 24 -15.96 0.66 16.85
CA LEU A 24 -14.91 1.58 16.39
C LEU A 24 -13.70 0.82 15.86
N LEU A 25 -13.31 -0.28 16.50
CA LEU A 25 -12.24 -1.17 16.04
C LEU A 25 -12.58 -1.78 14.68
N ASP A 26 -13.80 -2.31 14.52
CA ASP A 26 -14.27 -2.89 13.26
C ASP A 26 -14.31 -1.85 12.12
N LEU A 27 -14.75 -0.62 12.42
CA LEU A 27 -14.73 0.49 11.48
C LEU A 27 -13.31 0.89 11.08
N ALA A 28 -12.38 0.98 12.04
CA ALA A 28 -10.99 1.29 11.77
C ALA A 28 -10.33 0.21 10.91
N GLN A 29 -10.51 -1.07 11.27
CA GLN A 29 -10.00 -2.21 10.49
C GLN A 29 -10.58 -2.22 9.08
N SER A 30 -11.88 -1.98 8.93
CA SER A 30 -12.52 -1.87 7.61
C SER A 30 -11.94 -0.71 6.78
N GLY A 31 -11.65 0.42 7.43
CA GLY A 31 -10.98 1.57 6.82
C GLY A 31 -9.58 1.22 6.32
N TYR A 32 -8.78 0.54 7.13
CA TYR A 32 -7.43 0.11 6.75
C TYR A 32 -7.45 -0.91 5.62
N MET A 33 -8.39 -1.86 5.62
CA MET A 33 -8.54 -2.82 4.52
C MET A 33 -8.86 -2.11 3.21
N LYS A 34 -9.79 -1.15 3.22
CA LYS A 34 -10.14 -0.39 2.02
C LYS A 34 -8.97 0.45 1.49
N ALA A 35 -8.26 1.13 2.38
CA ALA A 35 -7.06 1.90 2.03
C ALA A 35 -5.95 1.00 1.47
N SER A 36 -5.78 -0.20 2.04
CA SER A 36 -4.81 -1.19 1.57
C SER A 36 -5.10 -1.65 0.14
N GLU A 37 -6.37 -1.91 -0.18
CA GLU A 37 -6.81 -2.32 -1.52
C GLU A 37 -6.62 -1.23 -2.56
N ASP A 38 -6.94 0.01 -2.21
CA ASP A 38 -6.74 1.16 -3.10
C ASP A 38 -5.25 1.39 -3.41
N ALA A 39 -4.42 1.43 -2.36
CA ALA A 39 -2.98 1.53 -2.49
C ALA A 39 -2.39 0.36 -3.29
N ALA A 40 -2.82 -0.87 -3.02
CA ALA A 40 -2.37 -2.06 -3.75
C ALA A 40 -2.78 -2.01 -5.22
N GLY A 41 -3.94 -1.44 -5.56
CA GLY A 41 -4.36 -1.24 -6.95
C GLY A 41 -3.42 -0.33 -7.73
N HIS A 42 -2.97 0.76 -7.10
CA HIS A 42 -1.99 1.67 -7.69
C HIS A 42 -0.62 1.00 -7.88
N VAL A 43 -0.12 0.28 -6.87
CA VAL A 43 1.14 -0.46 -6.94
C VAL A 43 1.07 -1.56 -8.01
N LEU A 44 -0.01 -2.34 -8.05
CA LEU A 44 -0.22 -3.39 -9.06
C LEU A 44 -0.22 -2.83 -10.48
N GLY A 45 -0.86 -1.67 -10.67
CA GLY A 45 -0.85 -0.96 -11.95
C GLY A 45 0.56 -0.55 -12.41
N GLY A 46 1.44 -0.17 -11.48
CA GLY A 46 2.86 0.09 -11.74
C GLY A 46 3.61 -1.18 -12.14
N LEU A 47 3.46 -2.25 -11.35
CA LEU A 47 4.16 -3.52 -11.56
C LEU A 47 3.78 -4.17 -12.90
N LYS A 48 2.52 -4.07 -13.33
CA LYS A 48 2.06 -4.56 -14.64
C LYS A 48 2.87 -4.03 -15.82
N ARG A 49 3.42 -2.81 -15.71
CA ARG A 49 4.22 -2.18 -16.78
C ARG A 49 5.66 -2.69 -16.86
N ILE A 50 6.17 -3.30 -15.79
CA ILE A 50 7.55 -3.83 -15.74
C ILE A 50 7.62 -5.22 -16.39
N GLY A 51 6.48 -5.92 -16.43
CA GLY A 51 6.37 -7.27 -16.97
C GLY A 51 6.63 -8.34 -15.90
N ASN A 52 5.80 -9.39 -15.95
CA ASN A 52 5.78 -10.57 -15.07
C ASN A 52 4.86 -10.50 -13.84
N ASN A 53 3.63 -9.99 -14.01
CA ASN A 53 2.60 -10.17 -13.01
C ASN A 53 1.97 -11.55 -13.16
N HIS A 54 2.19 -12.41 -12.16
CA HIS A 54 1.64 -13.77 -12.12
C HIS A 54 0.11 -13.77 -11.97
N LYS A 55 -0.44 -12.67 -11.42
CA LYS A 55 -1.88 -12.46 -11.27
C LYS A 55 -2.28 -11.07 -11.78
N PRO A 56 -3.39 -10.97 -12.53
CA PRO A 56 -3.87 -9.69 -13.02
C PRO A 56 -4.57 -8.86 -11.94
N ASN A 57 -4.91 -9.46 -10.79
CA ASN A 57 -5.76 -8.89 -9.76
C ASN A 57 -5.07 -8.89 -8.40
N ILE A 58 -5.58 -8.06 -7.47
CA ILE A 58 -5.20 -8.10 -6.06
C ILE A 58 -5.79 -9.38 -5.45
N GLU A 59 -4.97 -10.14 -4.76
CA GLU A 59 -5.39 -11.33 -4.05
C GLU A 59 -5.58 -11.01 -2.55
N ARG A 60 -6.60 -11.60 -1.94
CA ARG A 60 -6.82 -11.53 -0.49
C ARG A 60 -6.37 -12.84 0.14
N ALA A 61 -5.49 -12.74 1.12
CA ALA A 61 -4.97 -13.91 1.84
C ALA A 61 -4.90 -13.63 3.33
N ASN A 62 -5.06 -14.69 4.13
CA ASN A 62 -5.08 -14.62 5.58
C ASN A 62 -3.66 -14.62 6.17
N PHE A 63 -2.81 -13.71 5.71
CA PHE A 63 -1.45 -13.54 6.21
C PHE A 63 -1.49 -12.85 7.57
N ALA A 64 -0.84 -13.44 8.56
CA ALA A 64 -0.85 -12.91 9.91
C ALA A 64 -0.27 -11.48 10.00
N VAL A 65 0.78 -11.21 9.21
CA VAL A 65 1.39 -9.87 9.09
C VAL A 65 0.42 -8.80 8.59
N LEU A 66 -0.60 -9.17 7.81
CA LEU A 66 -1.62 -8.24 7.32
C LEU A 66 -2.82 -8.13 8.27
N ARG A 67 -3.02 -9.13 9.14
CA ARG A 67 -4.18 -9.22 10.06
C ARG A 67 -4.08 -8.34 11.29
N THR A 68 -2.87 -8.13 11.79
CA THR A 68 -2.62 -7.38 13.04
C THR A 68 -2.15 -5.96 12.81
N SER A 69 -2.23 -5.48 11.56
CA SER A 69 -1.79 -4.13 11.22
C SER A 69 -2.80 -3.11 11.73
N ASP A 70 -2.34 -2.17 12.54
CA ASP A 70 -3.07 -0.98 13.00
C ASP A 70 -3.04 0.16 11.96
N MET A 71 -2.64 -0.18 10.73
CA MET A 71 -2.50 0.71 9.57
C MET A 71 -2.74 -0.06 8.26
N PRO A 72 -2.94 0.62 7.11
CA PRO A 72 -3.00 -0.05 5.82
C PRO A 72 -1.73 -0.85 5.53
N ALA A 73 -1.86 -2.08 5.03
CA ALA A 73 -0.75 -3.00 4.77
C ALA A 73 -0.99 -3.84 3.51
N MET A 74 0.08 -4.16 2.79
CA MET A 74 0.04 -5.04 1.62
C MET A 74 1.31 -5.89 1.54
N LEU A 75 1.20 -7.04 0.88
CA LEU A 75 2.34 -7.88 0.51
C LEU A 75 2.55 -7.77 -1.00
N VAL A 76 3.79 -7.48 -1.41
CA VAL A 76 4.16 -7.35 -2.83
C VAL A 76 5.04 -8.53 -3.23
N GLU A 77 4.51 -9.41 -4.07
CA GLU A 77 5.28 -10.48 -4.71
C GLU A 77 6.01 -9.93 -5.94
N THR A 78 7.34 -9.93 -5.91
CA THR A 78 8.18 -9.29 -6.95
C THR A 78 8.68 -10.26 -8.02
N ALA A 79 8.88 -11.53 -7.65
CA ALA A 79 9.20 -12.67 -8.53
C ALA A 79 9.24 -13.98 -7.72
N PHE A 80 9.31 -15.12 -8.40
CA PHE A 80 9.49 -16.46 -7.83
C PHE A 80 10.95 -16.90 -7.92
N ILE A 81 11.63 -17.02 -6.76
CA ILE A 81 13.01 -17.54 -6.68
C ILE A 81 13.10 -18.99 -7.22
N SER A 82 12.01 -19.76 -7.17
CA SER A 82 11.97 -21.11 -7.74
C SER A 82 12.04 -21.14 -9.27
N ASN A 83 11.81 -20.01 -9.94
CA ASN A 83 11.99 -19.88 -11.39
C ASN A 83 13.39 -19.30 -11.68
N PRO A 84 14.30 -20.07 -12.31
CA PRO A 84 15.68 -19.62 -12.55
C PRO A 84 15.80 -18.32 -13.35
N ASP A 85 14.86 -18.03 -14.25
CA ASP A 85 14.87 -16.80 -15.03
C ASP A 85 14.48 -15.58 -14.18
N GLU A 86 13.56 -15.78 -13.23
CA GLU A 86 13.13 -14.75 -12.29
C GLU A 86 14.15 -14.53 -11.17
N GLU A 87 14.78 -15.60 -10.68
CA GLU A 87 15.90 -15.51 -9.74
C GLU A 87 17.04 -14.66 -10.33
N ARG A 88 17.42 -14.91 -11.59
CA ARG A 88 18.43 -14.08 -12.28
C ARG A 88 18.02 -12.61 -12.37
N ARG A 89 16.74 -12.32 -12.64
CA ARG A 89 16.22 -10.95 -12.63
C ARG A 89 16.25 -10.33 -11.24
N LEU A 90 15.91 -11.08 -10.19
CA LEU A 90 15.97 -10.60 -8.81
C LEU A 90 17.39 -10.20 -8.38
N MET A 91 18.42 -10.76 -9.00
CA MET A 91 19.82 -10.37 -8.79
C MET A 91 20.27 -9.16 -9.62
N ASP A 92 19.49 -8.70 -10.61
CA ASP A 92 19.82 -7.55 -11.44
C ASP A 92 19.44 -6.22 -10.74
N PRO A 93 20.41 -5.34 -10.41
CA PRO A 93 20.11 -4.05 -9.79
C PRO A 93 19.20 -3.15 -10.65
N ALA A 94 19.24 -3.26 -11.97
CA ALA A 94 18.37 -2.50 -12.85
C ALA A 94 16.91 -2.96 -12.74
N TYR A 95 16.68 -4.27 -12.63
CA TYR A 95 15.35 -4.83 -12.36
C TYR A 95 14.84 -4.41 -10.98
N GLN A 96 15.66 -4.53 -9.93
CA GLN A 96 15.30 -4.09 -8.57
C GLN A 96 14.87 -2.61 -8.53
N ARG A 97 15.61 -1.73 -9.23
CA ARG A 97 15.24 -0.30 -9.33
C ARG A 97 13.91 -0.09 -10.03
N LYS A 98 13.60 -0.86 -11.08
CA LYS A 98 12.29 -0.78 -11.75
C LYS A 98 11.18 -1.16 -10.78
N VAL A 99 11.31 -2.28 -10.08
CA VAL A 99 10.32 -2.75 -9.10
C VAL A 99 10.12 -1.72 -7.99
N ALA A 100 11.20 -1.22 -7.40
CA ALA A 100 11.14 -0.18 -6.37
C ALA A 100 10.45 1.10 -6.88
N GLY A 101 10.75 1.53 -8.11
CA GLY A 101 10.10 2.66 -8.75
C GLY A 101 8.59 2.46 -8.90
N ALA A 102 8.15 1.30 -9.39
CA ALA A 102 6.70 1.03 -9.51
C ALA A 102 5.98 1.01 -8.16
N VAL A 103 6.60 0.47 -7.11
CA VAL A 103 6.03 0.49 -5.75
C VAL A 103 5.95 1.92 -5.24
N LEU A 104 7.02 2.70 -5.38
CA LEU A 104 7.06 4.11 -4.99
C LEU A 104 5.99 4.92 -5.72
N ASP A 105 5.89 4.79 -7.04
CA ASP A 105 4.91 5.50 -7.85
C ASP A 105 3.47 5.15 -7.43
N GLY A 106 3.21 3.88 -7.13
CA GLY A 106 1.91 3.41 -6.66
C GLY A 106 1.54 4.02 -5.31
N VAL A 107 2.45 3.97 -4.34
CA VAL A 107 2.26 4.56 -3.00
C VAL A 107 2.12 6.08 -3.08
N HIS A 108 2.94 6.75 -3.90
CA HIS A 108 2.85 8.18 -4.13
C HIS A 108 1.49 8.57 -4.74
N THR A 109 1.00 7.79 -5.71
CA THR A 109 -0.31 8.02 -6.33
C THR A 109 -1.44 7.92 -5.32
N PHE A 110 -1.41 6.91 -4.44
CA PHE A 110 -2.39 6.74 -3.38
C PHE A 110 -2.46 7.98 -2.47
N PHE A 111 -1.33 8.41 -1.91
CA PHE A 111 -1.29 9.57 -1.01
C PHE A 111 -1.53 10.91 -1.72
N SER A 112 -1.24 11.01 -3.02
CA SER A 112 -1.55 12.22 -3.78
C SER A 112 -3.05 12.35 -4.07
N ARG A 113 -3.76 11.23 -4.23
CA ARG A 113 -5.22 11.21 -4.45
C ARG A 113 -6.03 11.39 -3.19
N GLN A 114 -5.53 10.89 -2.07
CA GLN A 114 -6.15 11.02 -0.75
C GLN A 114 -5.11 11.54 0.26
N PRO A 115 -4.74 12.83 0.16
CA PRO A 115 -3.72 13.40 1.04
C PRO A 115 -4.18 13.38 2.49
N PRO A 116 -3.48 12.67 3.40
CA PRO A 116 -3.87 12.67 4.80
C PRO A 116 -3.63 14.08 5.38
N PRO A 117 -4.56 14.60 6.21
CA PRO A 117 -4.40 15.92 6.83
C PRO A 117 -3.08 16.05 7.59
N GLY A 118 -2.47 17.23 7.54
CA GLY A 118 -1.21 17.51 8.24
C GLY A 118 0.04 16.90 7.58
N THR A 119 -0.09 16.24 6.43
CA THR A 119 1.06 15.69 5.69
C THR A 119 1.58 16.66 4.62
N LEU A 120 2.80 16.40 4.14
CA LEU A 120 3.37 17.10 2.98
C LEU A 120 2.50 16.94 1.72
N TYR A 121 1.82 15.80 1.55
CA TYR A 121 0.88 15.60 0.43
C TYR A 121 -0.28 16.59 0.51
N ALA A 122 -0.86 16.79 1.70
CA ALA A 122 -1.96 17.73 1.88
C ALA A 122 -1.52 19.18 1.66
N ALA A 123 -0.33 19.54 2.15
CA ALA A 123 0.23 20.88 1.92
C ALA A 123 0.48 21.16 0.43
N ARG A 124 1.00 20.19 -0.32
CA ARG A 124 1.21 20.30 -1.77
C ARG A 124 -0.10 20.41 -2.54
N ALA A 125 -1.08 19.56 -2.22
CA ALA A 125 -2.40 19.61 -2.86
C ALA A 125 -3.08 20.98 -2.65
N GLN A 126 -2.98 21.55 -1.44
CA GLN A 126 -3.51 22.89 -1.17
C GLN A 126 -2.78 23.96 -2.00
N ALA A 127 -1.45 23.92 -2.06
CA ALA A 127 -0.67 24.86 -2.85
C ALA A 127 -1.00 24.80 -4.35
N GLU A 128 -1.25 23.60 -4.89
CA GLU A 128 -1.69 23.41 -6.29
C GLU A 128 -3.08 24.04 -6.54
N ILE A 129 -4.02 23.88 -5.61
CA ILE A 129 -5.35 24.49 -5.67
C ILE A 129 -5.24 26.02 -5.64
N ASP A 130 -4.45 26.57 -4.72
CA ASP A 130 -4.26 28.02 -4.55
C ASP A 130 -3.62 28.63 -5.81
N ALA A 131 -2.63 27.95 -6.40
CA ALA A 131 -1.99 28.37 -7.64
C ALA A 131 -2.97 28.36 -8.83
N ALA A 132 -3.80 27.32 -8.95
CA ALA A 132 -4.82 27.22 -10.01
C ALA A 132 -5.89 28.31 -9.87
N GLY A 133 -6.33 28.63 -8.65
CA GLY A 133 -7.29 29.70 -8.38
C GLY A 133 -6.75 31.09 -8.75
N THR A 134 -5.47 31.34 -8.47
CA THR A 134 -4.80 32.61 -8.79
C THR A 134 -4.70 32.82 -10.31
N MET A 135 -4.38 31.77 -11.07
CA MET A 135 -4.30 31.80 -12.55
C MET A 135 -5.67 32.07 -13.19
N ALA A 136 -6.74 31.50 -12.64
CA ALA A 136 -8.11 31.72 -13.15
C ALA A 136 -8.64 33.13 -12.85
N GLY A 137 -8.19 33.76 -11.75
CA GLY A 137 -8.61 35.10 -11.34
C GLY A 137 -7.90 36.26 -12.05
N GLY A 138 -6.69 36.03 -12.60
CA GLY A 138 -5.85 37.07 -13.21
C GLY A 138 -6.15 37.45 -14.67
N SER A 139 -7.23 36.91 -15.26
CA SER A 139 -7.60 37.14 -16.68
C SER A 139 -8.70 38.19 -16.88
N LYS A 140 -8.86 39.16 -15.97
CA LYS A 140 -9.84 40.26 -16.09
C LYS A 140 -9.17 41.62 -16.09
#